data_AF-A0A5M3WIL4-F1
#
_entry.id   AF-A0A5M3WIL4-F1
#
_cell.length_a   1.000
_cell.length_b   1.000
_cell.length_c   1.000
_cell.angle_alpha   90.00
_cell.angle_beta   90.00
_cell.angle_gamma   90.00
#
_symmetry.space_group_name_H-M   'P 1'
#
loop_
_entity.id
_entity.type
_entity.pdbx_description
1 polymer ?
#
loop_
_entity_poly.entity_id
_entity_poly.type
_entity_poly.pdbx_seq_one_letter_code
_entity_poly.pdbx_strand_id
1 'polypeptide(L)'
;MTASLAALTHPYPLIRGGGIFLICVGLGFFLGLFFPRRWIPLAAGGFIVGFTGSGLSALLPSLGTPSILNIAALVVAVAFEAAVIVYLVKKIGDSDERRLTLSIMLVVGLHFVIMGLAHGPLIAALGILTAINATIGLFTKTPIKPFFLSDSLLKIAFGVWMLAFYPAYTF
;
A
#
# COMPACT_ATOMS: atom_id res chain seq x y z
N MET A 1 31.64 -4.16 -29.06
CA MET A 1 31.11 -2.98 -28.35
C MET A 1 30.12 -3.46 -27.30
N THR A 2 30.62 -3.73 -26.10
CA THR A 2 29.83 -4.03 -24.92
C THR A 2 29.14 -2.75 -24.47
N ALA A 3 27.89 -2.56 -24.87
CA ALA A 3 27.01 -1.72 -24.08
C ALA A 3 26.93 -2.39 -22.70
N SER A 4 27.83 -1.96 -21.80
CA SER A 4 27.57 -2.04 -20.38
C SER A 4 26.25 -1.32 -20.20
N LEU A 5 25.16 -2.08 -20.19
CA LEU A 5 23.90 -1.76 -19.55
C LEU A 5 24.25 -1.53 -18.08
N ALA A 6 24.99 -0.45 -17.80
CA ALA A 6 25.06 0.18 -16.52
C ALA A 6 23.60 0.31 -16.12
N ALA A 7 23.20 -0.54 -15.17
CA ALA A 7 21.86 -0.60 -14.65
C ALA A 7 21.45 0.85 -14.35
N LEU A 8 20.59 1.42 -15.19
CA LEU A 8 20.08 2.76 -14.97
C LEU A 8 19.38 2.69 -13.61
N THR A 9 20.03 3.26 -12.60
CA THR A 9 19.49 3.31 -11.24
C THR A 9 18.17 4.05 -11.30
N HIS A 10 17.08 3.31 -11.09
CA HIS A 10 15.75 3.88 -11.07
C HIS A 10 15.60 4.77 -9.83
N PRO A 11 14.97 5.96 -9.91
CA PRO A 11 14.78 6.86 -8.77
C PRO A 11 13.98 6.22 -7.62
N TYR A 12 13.23 5.15 -7.93
CA TYR A 12 12.43 4.40 -6.98
C TYR A 12 12.78 2.92 -7.05
N PRO A 13 13.91 2.47 -6.48
CA PRO A 13 14.35 1.08 -6.59
C PRO A 13 13.46 0.10 -5.81
N LEU A 14 12.71 0.61 -4.82
CA LEU A 14 11.79 -0.18 -3.98
C LEU A 14 10.43 -0.47 -4.65
N ILE A 15 10.16 0.10 -5.83
CA ILE A 15 8.82 0.08 -6.42
C ILE A 15 8.27 -1.33 -6.64
N ARG A 16 9.11 -2.30 -7.04
CA ARG A 16 8.69 -3.69 -7.25
C ARG A 16 8.28 -4.38 -5.96
N GLY A 17 9.04 -4.19 -4.89
CA GLY A 17 8.72 -4.72 -3.56
C GLY A 17 7.40 -4.14 -3.05
N GLY A 18 7.22 -2.81 -3.19
CA GLY A 18 5.94 -2.16 -2.91
C GLY A 18 4.78 -2.71 -3.75
N GLY A 19 5.00 -3.01 -5.03
CA GLY A 19 4.01 -3.62 -5.91
C GLY A 19 3.55 -5.00 -5.41
N ILE A 20 4.49 -5.88 -5.05
CA ILE A 20 4.21 -7.20 -4.47
C ILE A 20 3.41 -7.04 -3.17
N PHE A 21 3.84 -6.14 -2.29
CA PHE A 21 3.15 -5.86 -1.03
C PHE A 21 1.69 -5.46 -1.27
N LEU A 22 1.45 -4.52 -2.19
CA LEU A 22 0.10 -4.04 -2.51
C LEU A 22 -0.81 -5.13 -3.10
N ILE A 23 -0.28 -5.99 -3.97
CA ILE A 23 -1.04 -7.13 -4.51
C ILE A 23 -1.48 -8.04 -3.37
N CYS A 24 -0.56 -8.45 -2.49
CA CYS A 24 -0.87 -9.38 -1.41
C CYS A 24 -1.85 -8.80 -0.38
N VAL A 25 -1.65 -7.54 0.02
CA VAL A 25 -2.56 -6.84 0.94
C VAL A 25 -3.93 -6.64 0.30
N GLY A 26 -3.97 -6.18 -0.95
CA GLY A 26 -5.21 -5.99 -1.70
C GLY A 26 -5.99 -7.30 -1.87
N LEU A 27 -5.30 -8.42 -2.14
CA LEU A 27 -5.91 -9.75 -2.18
C LEU A 27 -6.46 -10.18 -0.82
N GLY A 28 -5.72 -9.94 0.28
CA GLY A 28 -6.19 -10.26 1.63
C GLY A 28 -7.52 -9.56 1.97
N PHE A 29 -7.60 -8.26 1.67
CA PHE A 29 -8.84 -7.48 1.86
C PHE A 29 -9.95 -7.90 0.90
N PHE A 30 -9.63 -8.13 -0.38
CA PHE A 30 -10.59 -8.57 -1.39
C PHE A 30 -11.22 -9.92 -1.00
N LEU A 31 -10.42 -10.89 -0.57
CA LEU A 31 -10.91 -12.18 -0.08
C LEU A 31 -11.74 -12.01 1.20
N GLY A 32 -11.36 -11.08 2.07
CA GLY A 32 -12.13 -10.75 3.29
C GLY A 32 -13.58 -10.35 3.03
N LEU A 33 -13.89 -9.80 1.84
CA LEU A 33 -15.27 -9.47 1.44
C LEU A 33 -16.15 -10.71 1.27
N PHE A 34 -15.58 -11.80 0.78
CA PHE A 34 -16.28 -13.07 0.51
C PHE A 34 -16.29 -13.99 1.73
N PHE A 35 -15.36 -13.78 2.67
CA PHE A 35 -15.26 -14.54 3.91
C PHE A 35 -15.33 -13.63 5.15
N PRO A 36 -16.48 -13.01 5.48
CA PRO A 36 -16.60 -12.05 6.58
C PRO A 36 -16.22 -12.59 7.96
N ARG A 37 -16.28 -13.92 8.19
CA ARG A 37 -15.80 -14.52 9.46
C ARG A 37 -14.28 -14.67 9.54
N ARG A 38 -13.58 -14.57 8.41
CA ARG A 38 -12.14 -14.79 8.26
C ARG A 38 -11.41 -13.57 7.70
N TRP A 39 -12.07 -12.41 7.65
CA TRP A 39 -11.49 -11.23 7.01
C TRP A 39 -10.22 -10.74 7.72
N ILE A 40 -10.17 -10.76 9.06
CA ILE A 40 -8.97 -10.42 9.84
C ILE A 40 -7.80 -11.35 9.53
N PRO A 41 -7.91 -12.69 9.65
CA PRO A 41 -6.78 -13.56 9.33
C PRO A 41 -6.39 -13.51 7.85
N LEU A 42 -7.31 -13.25 6.92
CA LEU A 42 -7.00 -13.05 5.51
C LEU A 42 -6.24 -11.74 5.26
N ALA A 43 -6.64 -10.64 5.89
CA ALA A 43 -5.94 -9.37 5.81
C ALA A 43 -4.55 -9.46 6.44
N ALA A 44 -4.44 -10.08 7.62
CA ALA A 44 -3.15 -10.35 8.27
C ALA A 44 -2.25 -11.26 7.43
N GLY A 45 -2.80 -12.32 6.84
CA GLY A 45 -2.08 -13.20 5.92
C GLY A 45 -1.58 -12.45 4.69
N GLY A 46 -2.43 -11.62 4.08
CA GLY A 46 -2.05 -10.75 2.96
C GLY A 46 -0.92 -9.78 3.33
N PHE A 47 -0.96 -9.21 4.53
CA PHE A 47 0.13 -8.37 5.05
C PHE A 47 1.43 -9.15 5.25
N ILE A 48 1.39 -10.30 5.93
CA ILE A 48 2.58 -11.13 6.19
C ILE A 48 3.22 -11.56 4.88
N VAL A 49 2.43 -12.15 3.98
CA VAL A 49 2.90 -12.60 2.66
C VAL A 49 3.42 -11.42 1.84
N GLY A 50 2.73 -10.29 1.86
CA GLY A 50 3.15 -9.07 1.16
C GLY A 50 4.46 -8.52 1.70
N PHE A 51 4.62 -8.47 3.02
CA PHE A 51 5.82 -7.97 3.68
C PHE A 51 7.02 -8.86 3.37
N THR A 52 6.86 -10.18 3.53
CA THR A 52 7.89 -11.16 3.17
C THR A 52 8.21 -11.11 1.68
N GLY A 53 7.20 -11.05 0.81
CA GLY A 53 7.37 -10.95 -0.64
C GLY A 53 8.07 -9.67 -1.08
N SER A 54 7.79 -8.55 -0.41
CA SER A 54 8.50 -7.28 -0.62
C SER A 54 9.97 -7.38 -0.22
N GLY A 55 10.29 -7.99 0.93
CA GLY A 55 11.68 -8.23 1.32
C GLY A 55 12.42 -9.16 0.34
N LEU A 56 11.74 -10.18 -0.17
CA LEU A 56 12.27 -11.11 -1.18
C LEU A 56 12.32 -10.49 -2.59
N SER A 57 11.77 -9.29 -2.81
CA SER A 57 11.86 -8.63 -4.12
C SER A 57 13.30 -8.29 -4.51
N ALA A 58 14.22 -8.32 -3.55
CA ALA A 58 15.67 -8.25 -3.80
C ALA A 58 16.19 -9.39 -4.70
N LEU A 59 15.44 -10.49 -4.85
CA LEU A 59 15.75 -11.58 -5.77
C LEU A 59 15.34 -11.29 -7.23
N LEU A 60 14.54 -10.27 -7.47
CA LEU A 60 14.22 -9.80 -8.81
C LEU A 60 15.39 -8.98 -9.39
N PRO A 61 15.49 -8.79 -10.71
CA PRO A 61 16.51 -7.92 -11.30
C PRO A 61 16.50 -6.55 -10.62
N SER A 62 17.64 -6.16 -10.04
CA SER A 62 17.72 -4.94 -9.23
C SER A 62 17.47 -3.70 -10.08
N LEU A 63 16.73 -2.75 -9.51
CA LEU A 63 16.53 -1.40 -10.06
C LEU A 63 17.52 -0.37 -9.48
N GLY A 64 18.52 -0.84 -8.73
CA GLY A 64 19.46 -0.01 -7.98
C GLY A 64 19.28 -0.12 -6.47
N THR A 65 20.11 0.59 -5.72
CA THR A 65 20.06 0.62 -4.26
C THR A 65 19.23 1.81 -3.77
N PRO A 66 18.33 1.64 -2.79
CA PRO A 66 17.56 2.74 -2.22
C PRO A 66 18.47 3.78 -1.57
N SER A 67 18.18 5.06 -1.85
CA SER A 67 18.84 6.17 -1.18
C SER A 67 18.39 6.29 0.29
N ILE A 68 19.15 7.04 1.08
CA ILE A 68 18.77 7.38 2.46
C ILE A 68 17.39 8.05 2.50
N LEU A 69 17.07 8.89 1.50
CA LEU A 69 15.76 9.52 1.43
C LEU A 69 14.62 8.51 1.22
N ASN A 70 14.82 7.49 0.37
CA ASN A 70 13.80 6.45 0.18
C ASN A 70 13.60 5.63 1.48
N ILE A 71 14.68 5.30 2.19
CA ILE A 71 14.63 4.57 3.47
C ILE A 71 13.95 5.43 4.55
N ALA A 72 14.35 6.69 4.69
CA ALA A 72 13.78 7.61 5.66
C ALA A 72 12.28 7.82 5.40
N ALA A 73 11.87 8.00 4.14
CA ALA A 73 10.46 8.12 3.78
C ALA A 73 9.66 6.86 4.13
N LEU A 74 10.22 5.68 3.87
CA LEU A 74 9.60 4.41 4.26
C LEU A 74 9.41 4.30 5.78
N VAL A 75 10.46 4.58 6.56
CA VAL A 75 10.41 4.53 8.03
C VAL A 75 9.41 5.54 8.58
N VAL A 76 9.44 6.79 8.09
CA VAL A 76 8.52 7.84 8.51
C VAL A 76 7.07 7.46 8.18
N ALA A 77 6.82 6.93 6.98
CA ALA A 77 5.47 6.53 6.59
C ALA A 77 4.94 5.40 7.48
N VAL A 78 5.74 4.37 7.76
CA VAL A 78 5.34 3.24 8.63
C VAL A 78 5.14 3.72 10.07
N ALA A 79 6.02 4.56 10.60
CA ALA A 79 5.89 5.12 11.94
C ALA A 79 4.63 6.00 12.06
N PHE A 80 4.36 6.83 11.04
CA PHE A 80 3.15 7.63 10.94
C PHE A 80 1.89 6.76 10.98
N GLU A 81 1.82 5.74 10.12
CA GLU A 81 0.68 4.84 10.04
C GLU A 81 0.42 4.15 11.38
N ALA A 82 1.46 3.54 11.96
CA ALA A 82 1.36 2.83 13.23
C ALA A 82 0.91 3.76 14.37
N ALA A 83 1.51 4.95 14.50
CA ALA A 83 1.18 5.90 15.55
C ALA A 83 -0.28 6.39 15.45
N VAL A 84 -0.74 6.72 14.24
CA VAL A 84 -2.09 7.24 14.04
C VAL A 84 -3.14 6.14 14.19
N ILE A 85 -2.88 4.90 13.72
CA ILE A 85 -3.78 3.77 13.95
C ILE A 85 -3.93 3.49 15.45
N VAL A 86 -2.83 3.46 16.21
CA VAL A 86 -2.89 3.28 17.68
C VAL A 86 -3.69 4.38 18.35
N TYR A 87 -3.52 5.63 17.92
CA TYR A 87 -4.33 6.76 18.41
C TYR A 87 -5.82 6.58 18.09
N LEU A 88 -6.17 6.20 16.86
CA LEU A 88 -7.56 5.99 16.43
C LEU A 88 -8.24 4.86 17.18
N VAL A 89 -7.56 3.72 17.35
CA VAL A 89 -8.08 2.58 18.13
C VAL A 89 -8.36 3.00 19.57
N LYS A 90 -7.45 3.75 20.21
CA LYS A 90 -7.68 4.26 21.58
C LYS A 90 -8.80 5.29 21.67
N LYS A 91 -8.96 6.13 20.65
CA LYS A 91 -9.93 7.25 20.67
C LYS A 91 -11.35 6.84 20.30
N ILE A 92 -11.51 6.00 19.29
CA ILE A 92 -12.82 5.54 18.80
C ILE A 92 -13.24 4.26 19.53
N GLY A 93 -12.28 3.37 19.81
CA GLY A 93 -12.54 2.07 20.41
C GLY A 93 -13.54 1.24 19.61
N ASP A 94 -14.23 0.33 20.31
CA ASP A 94 -15.22 -0.58 19.71
C ASP A 94 -16.61 0.06 19.55
N SER A 95 -16.74 1.36 19.84
CA SER A 95 -18.03 2.06 19.83
C SER A 95 -18.58 2.31 18.43
N ASP A 96 -17.71 2.40 17.42
CA ASP A 96 -18.07 2.65 16.02
C ASP A 96 -17.05 1.97 15.07
N GLU A 97 -17.22 0.67 14.88
CA GLU A 97 -16.35 -0.17 14.04
C GLU A 97 -16.25 0.36 12.60
N ARG A 98 -17.37 0.85 12.05
CA ARG A 98 -17.42 1.38 10.69
C ARG A 98 -16.54 2.62 10.57
N ARG A 99 -16.71 3.58 11.46
CA ARG A 99 -15.91 4.82 11.47
C ARG A 99 -14.46 4.53 11.77
N LEU A 100 -14.15 3.63 12.71
CA LEU A 100 -12.77 3.21 13.00
C LEU A 100 -12.12 2.64 11.74
N THR A 101 -12.77 1.69 11.08
CA THR A 101 -12.24 1.02 9.88
C THR A 101 -12.00 2.01 8.74
N LEU A 102 -12.97 2.89 8.45
CA LEU A 102 -12.79 3.92 7.43
C LEU A 102 -11.73 4.96 7.80
N SER A 103 -11.57 5.28 9.09
CA SER A 103 -10.49 6.17 9.54
C SER A 103 -9.12 5.52 9.36
N ILE A 104 -9.00 4.21 9.62
CA ILE A 104 -7.78 3.44 9.35
C ILE A 104 -7.49 3.43 7.84
N MET A 105 -8.49 3.18 6.99
CA MET A 105 -8.32 3.23 5.54
C MET A 105 -7.84 4.61 5.04
N LEU A 106 -8.35 5.69 5.64
CA LEU A 106 -7.87 7.04 5.34
C LEU A 106 -6.38 7.21 5.71
N VAL A 107 -5.98 6.74 6.89
CA VAL A 107 -4.58 6.78 7.35
C VAL A 107 -3.67 5.97 6.42
N VAL A 108 -4.09 4.78 5.99
CA VAL A 108 -3.36 3.96 5.01
C VAL A 108 -3.19 4.73 3.69
N GLY A 109 -4.22 5.43 3.22
CA GLY A 109 -4.13 6.29 2.04
C GLY A 109 -3.12 7.42 2.21
N LEU A 110 -3.12 8.11 3.36
CA LEU A 110 -2.13 9.15 3.68
C LEU A 110 -0.71 8.58 3.80
N HIS A 111 -0.56 7.41 4.40
CA HIS A 111 0.69 6.67 4.47
C HIS A 111 1.27 6.41 3.07
N PHE A 112 0.43 5.99 2.11
CA PHE A 112 0.86 5.79 0.72
C PHE A 112 1.30 7.07 0.02
N VAL A 113 0.72 8.23 0.36
CA VAL A 113 1.20 9.53 -0.15
C VAL A 113 2.63 9.79 0.30
N ILE A 114 2.94 9.57 1.58
CA ILE A 114 4.31 9.72 2.12
C ILE A 114 5.26 8.71 1.46
N MET A 115 4.80 7.47 1.27
CA MET A 115 5.55 6.41 0.58
C MET A 115 5.88 6.74 -0.88
N GLY A 116 5.23 7.74 -1.48
CA GLY A 116 5.55 8.26 -2.81
C GLY A 116 7.02 8.62 -2.99
N LEU A 117 7.67 9.11 -1.94
CA LEU A 117 9.10 9.42 -1.97
C LEU A 117 9.99 8.17 -2.06
N ALA A 118 9.50 7.01 -1.64
CA ALA A 118 10.23 5.75 -1.65
C ALA A 118 9.89 4.87 -2.88
N HIS A 119 8.62 4.85 -3.28
CA HIS A 119 8.11 3.93 -4.30
C HIS A 119 7.61 4.63 -5.58
N GLY A 120 7.64 5.97 -5.61
CA GLY A 120 7.32 6.75 -6.81
C GLY A 120 5.89 7.28 -6.89
N PRO A 121 5.58 8.04 -7.94
CA PRO A 121 4.31 8.75 -8.06
C PRO A 121 3.09 7.83 -8.13
N LEU A 122 3.24 6.59 -8.61
CA LEU A 122 2.13 5.63 -8.63
C LEU A 122 1.59 5.32 -7.22
N ILE A 123 2.45 5.10 -6.23
CA ILE A 123 1.96 4.82 -4.87
C ILE A 123 1.33 6.08 -4.26
N ALA A 124 1.84 7.28 -4.61
CA ALA A 124 1.26 8.52 -4.14
C ALA A 124 -0.14 8.75 -4.73
N ALA A 125 -0.31 8.49 -6.03
CA ALA A 125 -1.61 8.53 -6.70
C ALA A 125 -2.59 7.53 -6.09
N LEU A 126 -2.15 6.29 -5.83
CA LEU A 126 -2.93 5.30 -5.09
C LEU A 126 -3.34 5.83 -3.71
N GLY A 127 -2.42 6.46 -2.98
CA GLY A 127 -2.67 7.05 -1.67
C GLY A 127 -3.75 8.12 -1.71
N ILE A 128 -3.71 9.03 -2.68
CA ILE A 128 -4.76 10.04 -2.89
C ILE A 128 -6.10 9.38 -3.18
N LEU A 129 -6.16 8.43 -4.11
CA LEU A 129 -7.40 7.75 -4.49
C LEU A 129 -8.04 6.98 -3.33
N THR A 130 -7.23 6.25 -2.57
CA THR A 130 -7.69 5.48 -1.40
C THR A 130 -8.10 6.39 -0.24
N ALA A 131 -7.39 7.50 -0.01
CA ALA A 131 -7.79 8.52 0.96
C ALA A 131 -9.13 9.17 0.59
N ILE A 132 -9.34 9.51 -0.69
CA ILE A 132 -10.63 10.04 -1.18
C ILE A 132 -11.74 9.02 -0.96
N ASN A 133 -11.51 7.76 -1.36
CA ASN A 133 -12.47 6.66 -1.17
C ASN A 133 -12.88 6.50 0.31
N ALA A 134 -11.91 6.49 1.23
CA ALA A 134 -12.17 6.41 2.67
C ALA A 134 -12.92 7.65 3.19
N THR A 135 -12.54 8.84 2.72
CA THR A 135 -13.18 10.12 3.08
C THR A 135 -14.64 10.14 2.66
N ILE A 136 -14.97 9.75 1.43
CA ILE A 136 -16.36 9.60 0.97
C ILE A 136 -17.11 8.61 1.86
N GLY A 137 -16.48 7.50 2.25
CA GLY A 137 -17.04 6.55 3.20
C GLY A 137 -17.37 7.18 4.55
N LEU A 138 -16.49 8.01 5.10
CA LEU A 138 -16.71 8.69 6.39
C LEU A 138 -17.89 9.66 6.34
N PHE A 139 -18.12 10.33 5.21
CA PHE A 139 -19.19 11.33 5.06
C PHE A 139 -20.52 10.77 4.53
N THR A 140 -20.57 9.49 4.16
CA THR A 140 -21.78 8.84 3.65
C THR A 140 -22.32 7.80 4.64
N LYS A 141 -23.62 7.50 4.54
CA LYS A 141 -24.26 6.40 5.30
C LYS A 141 -24.20 5.05 4.59
N THR A 142 -23.52 4.99 3.44
CA THR A 142 -23.38 3.78 2.64
C THR A 142 -22.69 2.67 3.45
N PRO A 143 -23.09 1.39 3.29
CA PRO A 143 -22.39 0.26 3.90
C PRO A 143 -20.88 0.30 3.58
N ILE A 144 -20.03 -0.27 4.43
CA ILE A 144 -18.57 -0.19 4.25
C ILE A 144 -18.05 -1.00 3.04
N LYS A 145 -18.80 -2.02 2.61
CA LYS A 145 -18.37 -3.00 1.59
C LYS A 145 -17.89 -2.37 0.27
N PRO A 146 -18.57 -1.39 -0.36
CA PRO A 146 -18.11 -0.80 -1.61
C PRO A 146 -16.76 -0.09 -1.46
N PHE A 147 -16.53 0.61 -0.33
CA PHE A 147 -15.26 1.29 -0.07
C PHE A 147 -14.12 0.29 0.08
N PHE A 148 -14.38 -0.81 0.79
CA PHE A 148 -13.44 -1.92 0.96
C PHE A 148 -13.10 -2.60 -0.37
N LEU A 149 -14.11 -2.82 -1.23
CA LEU A 149 -13.94 -3.37 -2.56
C LEU A 149 -13.09 -2.47 -3.45
N SER A 150 -13.45 -1.20 -3.55
CA SER A 150 -12.70 -0.21 -4.33
C SER A 150 -11.25 -0.11 -3.86
N ASP A 151 -11.04 -0.03 -2.55
CA ASP A 151 -9.70 0.05 -1.97
C ASP A 151 -8.85 -1.20 -2.30
N SER A 152 -9.43 -2.39 -2.20
CA SER A 152 -8.76 -3.65 -2.52
C SER A 152 -8.38 -3.73 -4.00
N LEU A 153 -9.31 -3.39 -4.89
CA LEU A 153 -9.08 -3.40 -6.34
C LEU A 153 -8.03 -2.37 -6.76
N LEU A 154 -8.06 -1.16 -6.18
CA LEU A 154 -7.06 -0.13 -6.42
C LEU A 154 -5.66 -0.62 -6.03
N LYS A 155 -5.51 -1.23 -4.85
CA LYS A 155 -4.23 -1.79 -4.39
C LYS A 155 -3.70 -2.88 -5.33
N ILE A 156 -4.57 -3.81 -5.75
CA ILE A 156 -4.19 -4.87 -6.70
C ILE A 156 -3.76 -4.26 -8.04
N ALA A 157 -4.57 -3.37 -8.61
CA ALA A 157 -4.30 -2.76 -9.91
C ALA A 157 -2.99 -1.96 -9.92
N PHE A 158 -2.79 -1.08 -8.94
CA PHE A 158 -1.55 -0.31 -8.81
C PHE A 158 -0.37 -1.20 -8.46
N GLY A 159 -0.55 -2.23 -7.64
CA GLY A 159 0.49 -3.18 -7.32
C GLY A 159 0.99 -3.95 -8.55
N VAL A 160 0.07 -4.41 -9.41
CA VAL A 160 0.40 -5.00 -10.71
C VAL A 160 1.12 -3.98 -11.60
N TRP A 161 0.65 -2.72 -11.63
CA TRP A 161 1.31 -1.67 -12.41
C TRP A 161 2.76 -1.43 -11.96
N MET A 162 2.97 -1.26 -10.66
CA MET A 162 4.28 -1.05 -10.05
C MET A 162 5.23 -2.23 -10.29
N LEU A 163 4.71 -3.47 -10.27
CA LEU A 163 5.50 -4.68 -10.48
C LEU A 163 5.85 -4.92 -11.95
N ALA A 164 4.88 -4.78 -12.86
CA ALA A 164 5.00 -5.25 -14.24
C ALA A 164 5.29 -4.16 -15.27
N PHE A 165 4.76 -2.94 -15.11
CA PHE A 165 4.76 -1.92 -16.18
C PHE A 165 5.58 -0.68 -15.84
N TYR A 166 5.66 -0.29 -14.56
CA TYR A 166 6.45 0.86 -14.14
C TYR A 166 7.98 0.65 -14.06
N PRO A 167 8.56 -0.57 -14.07
CA PRO A 167 10.01 -0.69 -13.89
C PRO A 167 10.83 -0.49 -15.19
N ALA A 168 10.22 -0.09 -16.32
CA ALA A 168 10.89 -0.15 -17.63
C ALA A 168 10.78 1.09 -18.54
N TYR A 169 9.85 2.03 -18.37
CA TYR A 169 9.51 2.95 -19.47
C TYR A 169 9.25 4.43 -19.18
N THR A 170 9.50 4.98 -18.00
CA THR A 170 9.21 6.41 -17.76
C THR A 170 10.17 7.04 -16.77
N PHE A 171 11.06 7.89 -17.27
CA PHE A 171 11.55 9.06 -16.54
C PHE A 171 10.83 10.27 -17.11
#